data_AF-A0A0F9ZX50-F1
#
_entry.id   AF-A0A0F9ZX50-F1
#
_cell.length_a   1.000
_cell.length_b   1.000
_cell.length_c   1.000
_cell.angle_alpha   90.00
_cell.angle_beta   90.00
_cell.angle_gamma   90.00
#
_symmetry.space_group_name_H-M   'P 1'
#
loop_
_entity.id
_entity.type
_entity.pdbx_description
1 polymer ?
#
loop_
_entity_poly.entity_id
_entity_poly.type
_entity_poly.pdbx_seq_one_letter_code
_entity_poly.pdbx_strand_id
1 'polypeptide(L)'
;MTDEVIDLVLKYQSGIGAWMDVLDHSSNYRRQVTRRAASSALLMYSICALSAKQMSLVGEHSVWEPVAGRFYGQSLRLLIHDLNQLEVRYDEVFVATILLCSYELLAVPGPDYRKHLEGVSSLLRSHLSSITTDLDKASFWIYARHDVAMALINYCPTLVAASEWPDAMTGGNLEEDAVGNKVLWLLAKVIELRFALPGSIIPNDRQESLREIGAEIDKWWDDLPSTSRGLSSGEVSEDGLSRLWFCVQSAG
;
A
#
# COMPACT_ATOMS: atom_id res chain seq x y z
N MET A 1 6.43 -9.67 26.89
CA MET A 1 6.97 -8.80 25.82
C MET A 1 8.40 -8.46 26.22
N THR A 2 9.39 -8.67 25.35
CA THR A 2 10.82 -8.39 25.66
C THR A 2 11.15 -6.93 25.29
N ASP A 3 12.25 -6.39 25.83
CA ASP A 3 12.72 -5.03 25.50
C ASP A 3 13.01 -4.87 24.00
N GLU A 4 13.56 -5.91 23.36
CA GLU A 4 13.78 -5.96 21.91
C GLU A 4 12.48 -5.82 21.11
N VAL A 5 11.41 -6.49 21.54
CA VAL A 5 10.10 -6.39 20.89
C VAL A 5 9.52 -4.99 21.08
N ILE A 6 9.63 -4.41 22.28
CA ILE A 6 9.15 -3.05 22.55
C ILE A 6 9.87 -2.04 21.66
N ASP A 7 11.20 -2.14 21.56
CA ASP A 7 12.02 -1.27 20.72
C ASP A 7 11.63 -1.36 19.23
N LEU A 8 11.42 -2.58 18.71
CA LEU A 8 10.97 -2.78 17.33
C LEU A 8 9.56 -2.24 17.08
N VAL A 9 8.63 -2.38 18.03
CA VAL A 9 7.28 -1.78 17.89
C VAL A 9 7.36 -0.25 17.85
N LEU A 10 8.19 0.38 18.67
CA LEU A 10 8.38 1.85 18.64
C LEU A 10 8.99 2.32 17.31
N LYS A 11 9.98 1.58 16.80
CA LYS A 11 10.59 1.83 15.48
C LYS A 11 9.59 1.63 14.35
N TYR A 12 8.73 0.63 14.43
CA TYR A 12 7.63 0.46 13.48
C TYR A 12 6.70 1.68 13.47
N GLN A 13 6.24 2.12 14.65
CA GLN A 13 5.28 3.22 14.76
C GLN A 13 5.83 4.56 14.26
N SER A 14 7.13 4.81 14.44
CA SER A 14 7.81 6.03 14.02
C SER A 14 8.48 5.93 12.64
N GLY A 15 8.51 4.74 12.05
CA GLY A 15 9.13 4.44 10.76
C GLY A 15 8.11 3.89 9.77
N ILE A 16 8.33 2.66 9.31
CA ILE A 16 7.57 2.05 8.21
C ILE A 16 6.06 1.92 8.46
N GLY A 17 5.60 1.92 9.71
CA GLY A 17 4.17 1.99 10.02
C GLY A 17 3.52 3.27 9.49
N ALA A 18 4.22 4.41 9.54
CA ALA A 18 3.74 5.66 8.94
C ALA A 18 3.72 5.59 7.41
N TRP A 19 4.72 4.96 6.79
CA TRP A 19 4.76 4.78 5.34
C TRP A 19 3.65 3.87 4.81
N MET A 20 3.29 2.84 5.59
CA MET A 20 2.14 2.00 5.25
C MET A 20 0.81 2.76 5.35
N ASP A 21 0.74 3.78 6.21
CA ASP A 21 -0.43 4.65 6.37
C ASP A 21 -0.45 5.85 5.38
N VAL A 22 0.41 5.85 4.35
CA VAL A 22 0.29 6.82 3.25
C VAL A 22 -1.12 6.74 2.68
N LEU A 23 -1.79 7.89 2.54
CA LEU A 23 -3.19 7.97 2.10
C LEU A 23 -4.16 7.16 2.99
N ASP A 24 -3.92 7.19 4.30
CA ASP A 24 -4.85 6.71 5.34
C ASP A 24 -4.88 7.71 6.50
N HIS A 25 -5.89 8.58 6.53
CA HIS A 25 -6.04 9.59 7.58
C HIS A 25 -6.13 8.98 8.99
N SER A 26 -6.70 7.77 9.11
CA SER A 26 -6.89 7.09 10.39
C SER A 26 -5.62 6.44 10.93
N SER A 27 -4.55 6.38 10.12
CA SER A 27 -3.30 5.71 10.45
C SER A 27 -3.54 4.28 10.99
N ASN A 28 -4.28 3.46 10.24
CA ASN A 28 -4.75 2.16 10.72
C ASN A 28 -3.59 1.21 11.06
N TYR A 29 -2.51 1.20 10.28
CA TYR A 29 -1.37 0.33 10.51
C TYR A 29 -0.50 0.77 11.68
N ARG A 30 -0.30 2.07 11.88
CA ARG A 30 0.44 2.61 13.04
C ARG A 30 -0.37 2.54 14.34
N ARG A 31 -1.70 2.64 14.27
CA ARG A 31 -2.59 2.68 15.45
C ARG A 31 -3.30 1.37 15.71
N GLN A 32 -4.16 0.92 14.80
CA GLN A 32 -5.00 -0.26 15.03
C GLN A 32 -4.18 -1.55 15.02
N VAL A 33 -3.32 -1.73 14.02
CA VAL A 33 -2.50 -2.96 13.91
C VAL A 33 -1.55 -3.11 15.09
N THR A 34 -0.89 -2.01 15.52
CA THR A 34 -0.06 -2.04 16.73
C THR A 34 -0.87 -2.37 18.00
N ARG A 35 -2.10 -1.85 18.13
CA ARG A 35 -2.97 -2.22 19.27
C ARG A 35 -3.32 -3.69 19.26
N ARG A 36 -3.69 -4.24 18.09
CA ARG A 36 -4.04 -5.66 17.92
C ARG A 36 -2.84 -6.59 18.14
N ALA A 37 -1.63 -6.13 17.83
CA ALA A 37 -0.40 -6.89 18.09
C ALA A 37 -0.20 -7.21 19.58
N ALA A 38 -0.74 -6.41 20.51
CA ALA A 38 -0.67 -6.70 21.95
C ALA A 38 -1.34 -8.04 22.33
N SER A 39 -2.31 -8.51 21.54
CA SER A 39 -3.03 -9.77 21.74
C SER A 39 -2.80 -10.81 20.63
N SER A 40 -2.03 -10.50 19.58
CA SER A 40 -1.78 -11.39 18.45
C SER A 40 -0.28 -11.56 18.20
N ALA A 41 0.22 -12.78 18.46
CA ALA A 41 1.62 -13.13 18.19
C ALA A 41 1.96 -13.03 16.70
N LEU A 42 1.02 -13.37 15.82
CA LEU A 42 1.20 -13.26 14.37
C LEU A 42 1.46 -11.82 13.96
N LEU A 43 0.61 -10.87 14.39
CA LEU A 43 0.78 -9.46 14.09
C LEU A 43 2.03 -8.89 14.76
N MET A 44 2.29 -9.24 16.02
CA MET A 44 3.48 -8.80 16.75
C MET A 44 4.77 -9.20 16.03
N TYR A 45 4.91 -10.47 15.65
CA TYR A 45 6.10 -10.94 14.94
C TYR A 45 6.21 -10.36 13.54
N SER A 46 5.09 -10.14 12.84
CA SER A 46 5.10 -9.51 11.52
C SER A 46 5.56 -8.05 11.58
N ILE A 47 5.10 -7.28 12.58
CA ILE A 47 5.58 -5.92 12.86
C ILE A 47 7.08 -5.92 13.17
N CYS A 48 7.52 -6.82 14.06
CA CYS A 48 8.93 -6.91 14.45
C CYS A 48 9.82 -7.27 13.25
N ALA A 49 9.38 -8.20 12.40
CA ALA A 49 10.08 -8.58 11.18
C ALA A 49 10.24 -7.39 10.25
N LEU A 50 9.15 -6.69 9.94
CA LEU A 50 9.14 -5.56 9.02
C LEU A 50 10.00 -4.39 9.54
N SER A 51 9.87 -4.06 10.82
CA SER A 51 10.69 -2.99 11.43
C SER A 51 12.17 -3.35 11.47
N ALA A 52 12.52 -4.58 11.88
CA ALA A 52 13.90 -5.03 11.86
C ALA A 52 14.47 -5.01 10.43
N LYS A 53 13.67 -5.36 9.43
CA LYS A 53 14.10 -5.28 8.03
C LYS A 53 14.32 -3.85 7.56
N GLN A 54 13.43 -2.93 7.91
CA GLN A 54 13.66 -1.51 7.65
C GLN A 54 14.98 -1.06 8.29
N MET A 55 15.22 -1.45 9.55
CA MET A 55 16.46 -1.10 10.27
C MET A 55 17.71 -1.74 9.68
N SER A 56 17.63 -2.92 9.05
CA SER A 56 18.79 -3.51 8.36
C SER A 56 19.19 -2.75 7.10
N LEU A 57 18.26 -1.99 6.51
CA LEU A 57 18.51 -1.15 5.34
C LEU A 57 19.04 0.25 5.70
N VAL A 58 18.55 0.85 6.79
CA VAL A 58 18.91 2.23 7.18
C VAL A 58 19.92 2.32 8.31
N GLY A 59 20.14 1.22 9.04
CA GLY A 59 21.04 1.12 10.17
C GLY A 59 22.10 0.04 9.95
N GLU A 60 22.51 -0.62 11.04
CA GLU A 60 23.56 -1.64 10.98
C GLU A 60 23.01 -3.01 10.52
N HIS A 61 23.22 -3.34 9.25
CA HIS A 61 22.73 -4.56 8.61
C HIS A 61 23.09 -5.85 9.40
N SER A 62 24.33 -5.98 9.89
CA SER A 62 24.80 -7.15 10.66
C SER A 62 24.02 -7.40 11.95
N VAL A 63 23.47 -6.35 12.55
CA VAL A 63 22.68 -6.44 13.79
C VAL A 63 21.24 -6.81 13.47
N TRP A 64 20.63 -6.14 12.50
CA TRP A 64 19.19 -6.22 12.28
C TRP A 64 18.75 -7.33 11.32
N GLU A 65 19.56 -7.71 10.34
CA GLU A 65 19.18 -8.75 9.37
C GLU A 65 18.89 -10.12 10.02
N PRO A 66 19.68 -10.61 11.00
CA PRO A 66 19.35 -11.86 11.70
C PRO A 66 18.04 -11.76 12.51
N VAL A 67 17.78 -10.60 13.11
CA VAL A 67 16.56 -10.32 13.88
C VAL A 67 15.34 -10.32 12.96
N ALA A 68 15.46 -9.65 11.81
CA ALA A 68 14.46 -9.60 10.75
C ALA A 68 14.09 -11.02 10.27
N GLY A 69 15.08 -11.83 9.90
CA GLY A 69 14.86 -13.21 9.46
C GLY A 69 14.24 -14.11 10.53
N ARG A 70 14.63 -13.95 11.81
CA ARG A 70 14.05 -14.71 12.94
C ARG A 70 12.56 -14.43 13.10
N PHE A 71 12.18 -13.15 13.20
CA PHE A 71 10.78 -12.77 13.36
C PHE A 71 9.96 -13.11 12.12
N TYR A 72 10.50 -12.87 10.91
CA TYR A 72 9.86 -13.25 9.65
C TYR A 72 9.50 -14.74 9.61
N GLY A 73 10.46 -15.60 9.96
CA GLY A 73 10.22 -17.04 10.03
C GLY A 73 9.19 -17.43 11.08
N GLN A 74 9.13 -16.73 12.22
CA GLN A 74 8.11 -16.98 13.26
C GLN A 74 6.71 -16.57 12.79
N SER A 75 6.56 -15.37 12.22
CA SER A 75 5.29 -14.89 11.67
C SER A 75 4.81 -15.74 10.51
N LEU A 76 5.69 -16.13 9.59
CA LEU A 76 5.31 -16.96 8.44
C LEU A 76 4.79 -18.34 8.88
N ARG A 77 5.40 -18.96 9.90
CA ARG A 77 4.90 -20.22 10.47
C ARG A 77 3.50 -20.07 11.07
N LEU A 78 3.25 -18.98 11.80
CA LEU A 78 1.92 -18.69 12.37
C LEU A 78 0.90 -18.41 11.26
N LEU A 79 1.27 -17.66 10.22
CA LEU A 79 0.39 -17.37 9.08
C LEU A 79 -0.03 -18.66 8.36
N ILE A 80 0.93 -19.53 8.05
CA ILE A 80 0.67 -20.83 7.42
C ILE A 80 -0.23 -21.69 8.31
N HIS A 81 0.02 -21.70 9.63
CA HIS A 81 -0.83 -22.43 10.57
C HIS A 81 -2.29 -21.93 10.53
N ASP A 82 -2.49 -20.61 10.59
CA ASP A 82 -3.82 -19.98 10.65
C ASP A 82 -4.60 -20.13 9.33
N LEU A 83 -3.91 -20.08 8.18
CA LEU A 83 -4.49 -20.34 6.86
C LEU A 83 -5.03 -21.77 6.69
N ASN A 84 -4.55 -22.73 7.49
CA ASN A 84 -4.97 -24.13 7.44
C ASN A 84 -6.07 -24.46 8.48
N GLN A 85 -6.55 -23.48 9.25
CA GLN A 85 -7.62 -23.70 10.23
C GLN A 85 -9.02 -23.60 9.60
N LEU A 86 -10.00 -24.30 10.19
CA LEU A 86 -11.40 -24.25 9.76
C LEU A 86 -12.05 -22.88 10.03
N GLU A 87 -11.65 -22.20 11.10
CA GLU A 87 -12.09 -20.85 11.46
C GLU A 87 -10.93 -19.86 11.30
N VAL A 88 -10.69 -19.44 10.05
CA VAL A 88 -9.64 -18.47 9.74
C VAL A 88 -10.01 -17.11 10.29
N ARG A 89 -9.12 -16.51 11.09
CA ARG A 89 -9.20 -15.09 11.50
C ARG A 89 -8.78 -14.21 10.34
N TYR A 90 -9.66 -14.07 9.35
CA TYR A 90 -9.35 -13.42 8.06
C TYR A 90 -8.80 -12.01 8.21
N ASP A 91 -9.27 -11.23 9.19
CA ASP A 91 -8.80 -9.87 9.44
C ASP A 91 -7.33 -9.84 9.89
N GLU A 92 -6.94 -10.70 10.85
CA GLU A 92 -5.54 -10.81 11.28
C GLU A 92 -4.65 -11.42 10.19
N VAL A 93 -5.13 -12.45 9.51
CA VAL A 93 -4.40 -13.14 8.44
C VAL A 93 -4.10 -12.18 7.29
N PHE A 94 -5.08 -11.37 6.89
CA PHE A 94 -4.90 -10.43 5.79
C PHE A 94 -3.90 -9.33 6.15
N VAL A 95 -4.03 -8.71 7.33
CA VAL A 95 -3.06 -7.70 7.81
C VAL A 95 -1.65 -8.28 7.93
N ALA A 96 -1.51 -9.49 8.50
CA ALA A 96 -0.23 -10.17 8.60
C ALA A 96 0.38 -10.44 7.21
N THR A 97 -0.46 -10.81 6.24
CA THR A 97 -0.03 -11.04 4.86
C THR A 97 0.49 -9.76 4.24
N ILE A 98 -0.17 -8.61 4.43
CA ILE A 98 0.31 -7.32 3.96
C ILE A 98 1.63 -6.91 4.63
N LEU A 99 1.78 -7.13 5.94
CA LEU A 99 3.02 -6.86 6.66
C LEU A 99 4.20 -7.70 6.13
N LEU A 100 3.99 -9.01 5.91
CA LEU A 100 5.02 -9.89 5.37
C LEU A 100 5.32 -9.61 3.91
N CYS A 101 4.32 -9.26 3.11
CA CYS A 101 4.53 -8.82 1.73
C CYS A 101 5.34 -7.52 1.67
N SER A 102 5.12 -6.59 2.61
CA SER A 102 5.93 -5.38 2.76
C SER A 102 7.36 -5.70 3.18
N TYR A 103 7.56 -6.72 4.01
CA TYR A 103 8.90 -7.22 4.35
C TYR A 103 9.61 -7.77 3.11
N GLU A 104 8.93 -8.59 2.32
CA GLU A 104 9.47 -9.23 1.13
C GLU A 104 9.86 -8.19 0.06
N LEU A 105 9.07 -7.12 -0.07
CA LEU A 105 9.39 -5.97 -0.93
C LEU A 105 10.75 -5.36 -0.57
N LEU A 106 11.05 -5.24 0.72
CA LEU A 106 12.33 -4.72 1.20
C LEU A 106 13.48 -5.73 1.11
N ALA A 107 13.18 -7.02 1.28
CA ALA A 107 14.19 -8.08 1.33
C ALA A 107 14.64 -8.57 -0.04
N VAL A 108 13.73 -8.71 -0.98
CA VAL A 108 14.00 -9.25 -2.31
C VAL A 108 13.26 -8.41 -3.36
N PRO A 109 13.64 -7.13 -3.54
CA PRO A 109 13.02 -6.30 -4.56
C PRO A 109 13.32 -6.86 -5.97
N GLY A 110 12.39 -6.65 -6.90
CA GLY A 110 12.57 -7.04 -8.31
C GLY A 110 11.63 -8.17 -8.74
N PRO A 111 11.98 -8.93 -9.81
CA PRO A 111 11.06 -9.87 -10.44
C PRO A 111 10.56 -10.99 -9.51
N ASP A 112 11.37 -11.42 -8.54
CA ASP A 112 10.97 -12.48 -7.61
C ASP A 112 9.89 -12.03 -6.63
N TYR A 113 9.85 -10.73 -6.27
CA TYR A 113 8.78 -10.15 -5.45
C TYR A 113 7.38 -10.38 -6.05
N ARG A 114 7.26 -10.39 -7.37
CA ARG A 114 5.98 -10.59 -8.06
C ARG A 114 5.28 -11.89 -7.65
N LYS A 115 6.02 -12.99 -7.48
CA LYS A 115 5.45 -14.29 -7.07
C LYS A 115 4.83 -14.22 -5.68
N HIS A 116 5.45 -13.46 -4.79
CA HIS A 116 4.92 -13.23 -3.45
C HIS A 116 3.64 -12.39 -3.50
N LEU A 117 3.65 -11.32 -4.30
CA LEU A 117 2.49 -10.47 -4.51
C LEU A 117 1.31 -11.22 -5.16
N GLU A 118 1.58 -12.17 -6.07
CA GLU A 118 0.57 -13.08 -6.64
C GLU A 118 -0.10 -13.96 -5.56
N GLY A 119 0.67 -14.40 -4.56
CA GLY A 119 0.14 -15.10 -3.40
C GLY A 119 -0.82 -14.23 -2.59
N VAL A 120 -0.44 -12.98 -2.30
CA VAL A 120 -1.31 -12.01 -1.62
C VAL A 120 -2.56 -11.71 -2.42
N SER A 121 -2.41 -11.50 -3.74
CA SER A 121 -3.51 -11.24 -4.66
C SER A 121 -4.54 -12.37 -4.67
N SER A 122 -4.10 -13.62 -4.55
CA SER A 122 -4.98 -14.79 -4.47
C SER A 122 -5.83 -14.79 -3.20
N LEU A 123 -5.24 -14.43 -2.05
CA LEU A 123 -5.96 -14.27 -0.79
C LEU A 123 -6.89 -13.04 -0.82
N LEU A 124 -6.44 -11.94 -1.43
CA LEU A 124 -7.23 -10.73 -1.57
C LEU A 124 -8.51 -10.99 -2.37
N ARG A 125 -8.42 -11.68 -3.51
CA ARG A 125 -9.60 -11.95 -4.37
C ARG A 125 -10.71 -12.71 -3.65
N SER A 126 -10.38 -13.61 -2.72
CA SER A 126 -11.41 -14.29 -1.92
C SER A 126 -12.06 -13.38 -0.87
N HIS A 127 -11.41 -12.26 -0.55
CA HIS A 127 -11.85 -11.30 0.47
C HIS A 127 -12.40 -9.98 -0.09
N LEU A 128 -12.20 -9.65 -1.38
CA LEU A 128 -12.58 -8.36 -1.98
C LEU A 128 -14.04 -7.97 -1.71
N SER A 129 -14.97 -8.92 -1.84
CA SER A 129 -16.41 -8.70 -1.61
C SER A 129 -16.78 -8.48 -0.13
N SER A 130 -15.85 -8.77 0.79
CA SER A 130 -16.03 -8.67 2.24
C SER A 130 -15.31 -7.48 2.86
N ILE A 131 -14.58 -6.68 2.05
CA ILE A 131 -13.90 -5.47 2.51
C ILE A 131 -14.95 -4.46 2.97
N THR A 132 -15.04 -4.29 4.29
CA THR A 132 -16.07 -3.46 4.91
C THR A 132 -15.49 -2.58 6.00
N THR A 133 -14.50 -3.07 6.74
CA THR A 133 -13.88 -2.31 7.84
C THR A 133 -12.82 -1.35 7.33
N ASP A 134 -12.52 -0.30 8.09
CA ASP A 134 -11.47 0.66 7.71
C ASP A 134 -10.08 0.02 7.67
N LEU A 135 -9.85 -1.03 8.46
CA LEU A 135 -8.59 -1.78 8.43
C LEU A 135 -8.47 -2.63 7.14
N ASP A 136 -9.57 -3.22 6.67
CA ASP A 136 -9.58 -3.94 5.39
C ASP A 136 -9.28 -2.97 4.23
N LYS A 137 -9.90 -1.77 4.28
CA LYS A 137 -9.65 -0.73 3.28
C LYS A 137 -8.20 -0.25 3.29
N ALA A 138 -7.63 0.00 4.47
CA ALA A 138 -6.23 0.39 4.59
C ALA A 138 -5.28 -0.69 4.05
N SER A 139 -5.57 -1.96 4.37
CA SER A 139 -4.80 -3.12 3.90
C SER A 139 -4.86 -3.25 2.37
N PHE A 140 -6.04 -3.04 1.79
CA PHE A 140 -6.21 -3.00 0.34
C PHE A 140 -5.39 -1.89 -0.31
N TRP A 141 -5.40 -0.67 0.23
CA TRP A 141 -4.67 0.46 -0.35
C TRP A 141 -3.14 0.28 -0.29
N ILE A 142 -2.63 -0.41 0.73
CA ILE A 142 -1.22 -0.83 0.76
C ILE A 142 -0.93 -1.84 -0.35
N TYR A 143 -1.77 -2.88 -0.49
CA TYR A 143 -1.65 -3.84 -1.58
C TYR A 143 -1.70 -3.15 -2.96
N ALA A 144 -2.66 -2.25 -3.18
CA ALA A 144 -2.85 -1.56 -4.44
C ALA A 144 -1.61 -0.74 -4.82
N ARG A 145 -0.95 -0.09 -3.85
CA ARG A 145 0.32 0.60 -4.07
C ARG A 145 1.43 -0.36 -4.49
N HIS A 146 1.52 -1.54 -3.86
CA HIS A 146 2.50 -2.55 -4.22
C HIS A 146 2.28 -3.08 -5.63
N ASP A 147 1.03 -3.38 -5.99
CA ASP A 147 0.64 -3.88 -7.31
C ASP A 147 0.90 -2.86 -8.42
N VAL A 148 0.48 -1.61 -8.21
CA VAL A 148 0.76 -0.50 -9.15
C VAL A 148 2.26 -0.26 -9.32
N ALA A 149 3.03 -0.24 -8.23
CA ALA A 149 4.48 -0.06 -8.31
C ALA A 149 5.16 -1.21 -9.05
N MET A 150 4.76 -2.46 -8.75
CA MET A 150 5.27 -3.65 -9.43
C MET A 150 4.95 -3.61 -10.93
N ALA A 151 3.71 -3.26 -11.29
CA ALA A 151 3.24 -3.16 -12.66
C ALA A 151 4.03 -2.11 -13.46
N LEU A 152 4.28 -0.93 -12.87
CA LEU A 152 5.08 0.13 -13.49
C LEU A 152 6.53 -0.28 -13.73
N ILE A 153 7.18 -0.87 -12.72
CA ILE A 153 8.59 -1.28 -12.79
C ILE A 153 8.79 -2.37 -13.85
N ASN A 154 7.83 -3.28 -13.97
CA ASN A 154 7.93 -4.45 -14.84
C ASN A 154 7.22 -4.28 -16.19
N TYR A 155 6.65 -3.10 -16.48
CA TYR A 155 5.92 -2.81 -17.72
C TYR A 155 4.82 -3.86 -18.02
N CYS A 156 4.04 -4.22 -17.00
CA CYS A 156 2.97 -5.21 -17.10
C CYS A 156 1.64 -4.68 -16.53
N PRO A 157 0.50 -5.35 -16.77
CA PRO A 157 -0.73 -5.06 -16.05
C PRO A 157 -0.57 -5.27 -14.54
N THR A 158 -1.45 -4.63 -13.77
CA THR A 158 -1.72 -4.96 -12.37
C THR A 158 -2.25 -6.39 -12.25
N LEU A 159 -2.08 -7.00 -11.08
CA LEU A 159 -2.61 -8.34 -10.80
C LEU A 159 -4.13 -8.31 -10.60
N VAL A 160 -4.67 -7.26 -9.95
CA VAL A 160 -6.13 -7.07 -9.80
C VAL A 160 -6.56 -5.90 -10.66
N ALA A 161 -7.51 -6.13 -11.57
CA ALA A 161 -7.97 -5.09 -12.48
C ALA A 161 -8.66 -3.96 -11.73
N ALA A 162 -8.51 -2.72 -12.18
CA ALA A 162 -9.04 -1.52 -11.55
C ALA A 162 -10.58 -1.53 -11.47
N SER A 163 -11.23 -2.30 -12.35
CA SER A 163 -12.67 -2.57 -12.31
C SER A 163 -13.11 -3.52 -11.20
N GLU A 164 -12.18 -4.30 -10.62
CA GLU A 164 -12.43 -5.22 -9.51
C GLU A 164 -12.16 -4.57 -8.14
N TRP A 165 -11.70 -3.31 -8.12
CA TRP A 165 -11.42 -2.60 -6.88
C TRP A 165 -12.74 -2.22 -6.18
N PRO A 166 -12.83 -2.26 -4.83
CA PRO A 166 -14.11 -2.06 -4.14
C PRO A 166 -14.75 -0.67 -4.37
N ASP A 167 -16.03 -0.65 -4.75
CA ASP A 167 -16.81 0.57 -5.06
C ASP A 167 -16.83 1.59 -3.92
N ALA A 168 -16.89 1.11 -2.67
CA ALA A 168 -16.92 1.92 -1.45
C ALA A 168 -15.71 2.85 -1.29
N MET A 169 -14.68 2.68 -2.13
CA MET A 169 -13.43 3.43 -2.10
C MET A 169 -13.28 4.46 -3.23
N THR A 170 -14.31 4.63 -4.07
CA THR A 170 -14.33 5.60 -5.19
C THR A 170 -15.39 6.69 -5.04
N GLY A 171 -16.04 6.77 -3.88
CA GLY A 171 -17.04 7.80 -3.56
C GLY A 171 -16.46 9.21 -3.56
N GLY A 172 -17.32 10.23 -3.73
CA GLY A 172 -16.97 11.66 -3.78
C GLY A 172 -16.51 12.27 -2.45
N ASN A 173 -15.79 11.51 -1.63
CA ASN A 173 -15.12 12.03 -0.45
C ASN A 173 -13.95 12.91 -0.91
N LEU A 174 -13.96 14.18 -0.49
CA LEU A 174 -12.93 15.16 -0.81
C LEU A 174 -11.81 15.21 0.26
N GLU A 175 -11.83 14.29 1.22
CA GLU A 175 -10.69 14.08 2.13
C GLU A 175 -9.43 13.72 1.33
N GLU A 176 -8.27 14.20 1.79
CA GLU A 176 -7.01 14.14 1.06
C GLU A 176 -6.56 12.70 0.76
N ASP A 177 -6.82 11.77 1.68
CA ASP A 177 -6.53 10.36 1.50
C ASP A 177 -7.41 9.72 0.43
N ALA A 178 -8.71 10.01 0.42
CA ALA A 178 -9.63 9.56 -0.63
C ALA A 178 -9.24 10.10 -2.01
N VAL A 179 -8.90 11.39 -2.09
CA VAL A 179 -8.43 12.05 -3.31
C VAL A 179 -7.12 11.44 -3.81
N GLY A 180 -6.16 11.17 -2.91
CA GLY A 180 -4.89 10.54 -3.28
C GLY A 180 -5.06 9.08 -3.67
N ASN A 181 -5.95 8.34 -3.02
CA ASN A 181 -6.28 6.98 -3.41
C ASN A 181 -6.95 6.93 -4.80
N LYS A 182 -7.73 7.97 -5.14
CA LYS A 182 -8.32 8.11 -6.48
C LYS A 182 -7.28 8.28 -7.59
N VAL A 183 -6.20 9.05 -7.36
CA VAL A 183 -5.13 9.16 -8.38
C VAL A 183 -4.40 7.83 -8.59
N LEU A 184 -4.23 7.04 -7.53
CA LEU A 184 -3.65 5.69 -7.64
C LEU A 184 -4.54 4.76 -8.48
N TRP A 185 -5.86 4.83 -8.29
CA TRP A 185 -6.82 4.07 -9.10
C TRP A 185 -6.82 4.51 -10.58
N LEU A 186 -6.76 5.82 -10.85
CA LEU A 186 -6.63 6.34 -12.23
C LEU A 186 -5.33 5.85 -12.89
N LEU A 187 -4.23 5.83 -12.14
CA LEU A 187 -2.95 5.28 -12.60
C LEU A 187 -3.06 3.78 -12.92
N ALA A 188 -3.75 2.99 -12.10
CA ALA A 188 -4.00 1.57 -12.39
C ALA A 188 -4.76 1.38 -13.72
N LYS A 189 -5.81 2.19 -13.98
CA LYS A 189 -6.54 2.16 -15.27
C LYS A 189 -5.64 2.46 -16.47
N VAL A 190 -4.74 3.45 -16.33
CA VAL A 190 -3.77 3.79 -17.39
C VAL A 190 -2.80 2.64 -17.64
N ILE A 191 -2.27 2.03 -16.57
CA ILE A 191 -1.35 0.87 -16.65
C ILE A 191 -2.02 -0.30 -17.37
N GLU A 192 -3.25 -0.64 -16.98
CA GLU A 192 -4.02 -1.72 -17.59
C GLU A 192 -4.23 -1.49 -19.08
N LEU A 193 -4.64 -0.29 -19.48
CA LEU A 193 -4.84 0.04 -20.89
C LEU A 193 -3.53 0.02 -21.68
N ARG A 194 -2.43 0.48 -21.06
CA ARG A 194 -1.11 0.57 -21.69
C ARG A 194 -0.46 -0.80 -21.91
N PHE A 195 -0.61 -1.70 -20.94
CA PHE A 195 0.03 -3.02 -20.91
C PHE A 195 -0.95 -4.17 -21.17
N ALA A 196 -2.18 -3.87 -21.58
CA ALA A 196 -3.16 -4.85 -22.04
C ALA A 196 -2.56 -5.82 -23.07
N LEU A 197 -2.93 -7.09 -22.95
CA LEU A 197 -2.44 -8.15 -23.83
C LEU A 197 -2.74 -7.83 -25.31
N PRO A 198 -1.84 -8.17 -26.25
CA PRO A 198 -2.11 -7.98 -27.67
C PRO A 198 -3.40 -8.68 -28.09
N GLY A 199 -4.32 -7.94 -28.71
CA GLY A 199 -5.62 -8.47 -29.15
C GLY A 199 -6.71 -8.50 -28.08
N SER A 200 -6.43 -8.13 -26.82
CA SER A 200 -7.47 -8.05 -25.78
C SER A 200 -8.34 -6.80 -25.88
N ILE A 201 -7.91 -5.78 -26.62
CA ILE A 201 -8.63 -4.52 -26.82
C ILE A 201 -8.58 -4.16 -28.32
N ILE A 202 -9.75 -3.89 -28.90
CA ILE A 202 -9.87 -3.42 -30.29
C ILE A 202 -9.27 -1.99 -30.39
N PRO A 203 -8.53 -1.63 -31.45
CA PRO A 203 -7.85 -0.32 -31.52
C PRO A 203 -8.75 0.91 -31.32
N ASN A 204 -9.99 0.88 -31.84
CA ASN A 204 -10.95 1.98 -31.66
C ASN A 204 -11.39 2.09 -30.19
N ASP A 205 -11.66 0.96 -29.54
CA ASP A 205 -12.03 0.91 -28.12
C ASP A 205 -10.89 1.43 -27.25
N ARG A 206 -9.63 1.12 -27.60
CA ARG A 206 -8.47 1.64 -26.87
C ARG A 206 -8.40 3.16 -26.93
N GLN A 207 -8.65 3.75 -28.10
CA GLN A 207 -8.60 5.21 -28.24
C GLN A 207 -9.74 5.89 -27.47
N GLU A 208 -10.92 5.28 -27.45
CA GLU A 208 -12.04 5.78 -26.65
C GLU A 208 -11.76 5.66 -25.16
N SER A 209 -11.30 4.50 -24.68
CA SER A 209 -10.93 4.33 -23.26
C SER A 209 -9.83 5.30 -22.81
N LEU A 210 -8.88 5.64 -23.69
CA LEU A 210 -7.87 6.68 -23.39
C LEU A 210 -8.52 8.06 -23.21
N ARG A 211 -9.51 8.41 -24.04
CA ARG A 211 -10.25 9.68 -23.93
C ARG A 211 -11.09 9.71 -22.65
N GLU A 212 -11.77 8.63 -22.33
CA GLU A 212 -12.57 8.49 -21.09
C GLU A 212 -11.69 8.64 -19.85
N ILE A 213 -10.55 7.93 -19.79
CA ILE A 213 -9.60 8.06 -18.68
C ILE A 213 -9.05 9.49 -18.60
N GLY A 214 -8.72 10.11 -19.73
CA GLY A 214 -8.28 11.51 -19.79
C GLY A 214 -9.32 12.46 -19.18
N ALA A 215 -10.58 12.32 -19.57
CA ALA A 215 -11.68 13.11 -19.01
C ALA A 215 -11.89 12.87 -17.51
N GLU A 216 -11.70 11.63 -17.03
CA GLU A 216 -11.74 11.32 -15.59
C GLU A 216 -10.59 11.96 -14.81
N ILE A 217 -9.38 12.00 -15.39
CA ILE A 217 -8.22 12.68 -14.80
C ILE A 217 -8.45 14.19 -14.73
N ASP A 218 -8.91 14.80 -15.82
CA ASP A 218 -9.22 16.23 -15.87
C ASP A 218 -10.30 16.58 -14.84
N LYS A 219 -11.36 15.78 -14.78
CA LYS A 219 -12.42 15.95 -13.77
C LYS A 219 -11.88 15.82 -12.34
N TRP A 220 -11.09 14.77 -12.06
CA TRP A 220 -10.48 14.60 -10.74
C TRP A 220 -9.62 15.81 -10.37
N TRP A 221 -8.84 16.34 -11.32
CA TRP A 221 -7.99 17.50 -11.12
C TRP A 221 -8.80 18.78 -10.84
N ASP A 222 -9.92 18.97 -11.54
CA ASP A 222 -10.81 20.12 -11.36
C ASP A 222 -11.62 20.07 -10.07
N ASP A 223 -12.00 18.86 -9.61
CA ASP A 223 -12.73 18.62 -8.37
C ASP A 223 -11.83 18.73 -7.11
N LEU A 224 -10.50 18.88 -7.27
CA LEU A 224 -9.58 19.04 -6.15
C LEU A 224 -9.92 20.27 -5.28
N PRO A 225 -9.93 20.15 -3.95
CA PRO A 225 -10.08 21.29 -3.05
C PRO A 225 -9.05 22.38 -3.35
N SER A 226 -9.44 23.64 -3.12
CA SER A 226 -8.52 24.78 -3.25
C SER A 226 -7.29 24.66 -2.35
N THR A 227 -7.40 23.95 -1.22
CA THR A 227 -6.28 23.65 -0.30
C THR A 227 -5.24 22.70 -0.90
N SER A 228 -5.60 21.90 -1.90
CA SER A 228 -4.69 21.05 -2.66
C SER A 228 -3.87 21.84 -3.68
N ARG A 229 -4.21 23.11 -3.93
CA ARG A 229 -3.43 24.04 -4.75
C ARG A 229 -2.43 24.76 -3.86
N GLY A 230 -1.15 24.64 -4.16
CA GLY A 230 -0.11 25.41 -3.47
C GLY A 230 -0.27 26.91 -3.76
N LEU A 231 -0.08 27.74 -2.73
CA LEU A 231 -0.01 29.18 -2.85
C LEU A 231 1.42 29.57 -3.21
N SER A 232 1.60 30.25 -4.34
CA SER A 232 2.92 30.75 -4.75
C SER A 232 3.36 31.89 -3.83
N SER A 233 4.59 31.79 -3.32
CA SER A 233 5.23 32.85 -2.54
C SER A 233 5.66 34.04 -3.41
N GLY A 234 5.53 33.96 -4.74
CA GLY A 234 5.98 34.99 -5.69
C GLY A 234 7.50 35.01 -5.93
N GLU A 235 8.29 34.38 -5.06
CA GLU A 235 9.73 34.15 -5.26
C GLU A 235 9.96 32.98 -6.20
N VAL A 236 10.65 33.25 -7.31
CA VAL A 236 11.09 32.25 -8.28
C VAL A 236 12.54 31.88 -7.96
N SER A 237 12.84 30.59 -7.82
CA SER A 237 14.21 30.10 -7.64
C SER A 237 15.05 30.38 -8.90
N GLU A 238 16.38 30.28 -8.78
CA GLU A 238 17.29 30.40 -9.93
C GLU A 238 16.95 29.41 -11.07
N ASP A 239 16.31 28.28 -10.74
CA ASP A 239 15.89 27.25 -11.70
C ASP A 239 14.51 27.53 -12.36
N GLY A 240 13.90 28.69 -12.10
CA GLY A 240 12.60 29.05 -12.66
C GLY A 240 11.40 28.43 -11.95
N LEU A 241 11.59 27.83 -10.77
CA LEU A 241 10.52 27.20 -9.99
C LEU A 241 10.00 28.16 -8.92
N SER A 242 8.68 28.36 -8.86
CA SER A 242 8.06 29.13 -7.77
C SER A 242 7.99 28.30 -6.50
N ARG A 243 8.37 28.89 -5.36
CA ARG A 243 8.10 28.28 -4.05
C ARG A 243 6.60 28.23 -3.81
N LEU A 244 6.07 27.03 -3.56
CA LEU A 244 4.67 26.79 -3.22
C LEU A 244 4.53 26.47 -1.74
N TRP A 245 3.58 27.11 -1.08
CA TRP A 245 3.17 26.81 0.28
C TRP A 245 1.80 26.13 0.26
N PHE A 246 1.64 25.05 1.02
CA PHE A 246 0.37 24.33 1.13
C PHE A 246 -0.24 24.58 2.51
N CYS A 247 -1.57 24.80 2.55
CA CYS A 247 -2.29 25.12 3.78
C CYS A 247 -2.32 23.97 4.79
N VAL A 248 -2.12 22.75 4.31
CA VAL A 248 -2.10 21.53 5.11
C VAL A 248 -0.68 20.99 5.10
N GLN A 249 -0.17 20.60 6.27
CA GLN A 249 1.09 19.87 6.32
C GLN A 249 0.87 18.56 5.58
N SER A 250 1.57 18.37 4.46
CA SER A 250 1.65 17.08 3.77
C SER A 250 1.91 15.99 4.80
N ALA A 251 1.07 14.94 4.81
CA ALA A 251 1.20 13.83 5.75
C ALA A 251 2.67 13.35 5.80
N GLY A 252 3.29 13.53 6.97
CA GLY A 252 4.69 13.16 7.24
C GLY A 252 4.86 11.70 7.59
#